data_AF-R5ASC2-F1
#
_entry.id   AF-R5ASC2-F1
#
_cell.length_a   1.000
_cell.length_b   1.000
_cell.length_c   1.000
_cell.angle_alpha   90.00
_cell.angle_beta   90.00
_cell.angle_gamma   90.00
#
_symmetry.space_group_name_H-M   'P 1'
#
loop_
_entity.id
_entity.type
_entity.pdbx_description
1 polymer ?
#
loop_
_entity_poly.entity_id
_entity_poly.type
_entity_poly.pdbx_seq_one_letter_code
_entity_poly.pdbx_strand_id
1 'polypeptide(L)'
;MNSILKRTELQRSLKAPELQRSLKWSGNYRARWHDYRARAIYHITLLKAPGCESFGRLGGDSAVPPGSPGSPYLIASPTGKCIKEALRRLPEIHPSLRLFQYALMPDHLHLLLSVESELDDILGRKLAIFKVMVNKLSSQEQVFQKGFNDQIVGPDRKLDAIYRYLRENPYRLAVRLAHPESFRRVTTLQIGGSAYSAYGNLQLLDNPFKEQVVVHRADDQPTRADNFNRWLHCVANGGVLVSPFISKDEKAVREAAEDVDGRIILITDRSFGEKEKPASRDFGQCLKNRLLILTPLSENLQTMSARGRFLAMNDHARRIASLR
;
A
#
# COMPACT_ATOMS: atom_id res chain seq x y z
N MET A 1 9.04 40.41 -10.81
CA MET A 1 8.94 40.65 -9.35
C MET A 1 7.54 40.31 -8.77
N ASN A 2 6.78 39.41 -9.39
CA ASN A 2 5.40 39.05 -8.98
C ASN A 2 5.17 37.53 -8.81
N SER A 3 6.24 36.72 -8.83
CA SER A 3 6.18 35.25 -8.64
C SER A 3 6.57 34.80 -7.23
N ILE A 4 7.19 35.69 -6.44
CA ILE A 4 7.64 35.38 -5.07
C ILE A 4 6.53 35.68 -4.03
N LEU A 5 5.64 36.64 -4.32
CA LEU A 5 4.52 37.02 -3.46
C LEU A 5 3.32 36.05 -3.51
N LYS A 6 3.15 35.24 -4.57
CA LYS A 6 2.12 34.18 -4.61
C LYS A 6 2.48 32.92 -3.84
N ARG A 7 3.78 32.70 -3.53
CA ARG A 7 4.25 31.58 -2.71
C ARG A 7 3.94 31.78 -1.22
N THR A 8 3.84 33.03 -0.78
CA THR A 8 3.68 33.43 0.62
C THR A 8 2.22 33.38 1.10
N GLU A 9 1.24 33.50 0.20
CA GLU A 9 -0.18 33.28 0.53
C GLU A 9 -0.57 31.79 0.55
N LEU A 10 0.04 30.96 -0.31
CA LEU A 10 -0.19 29.50 -0.33
C LEU A 10 0.28 28.81 0.97
N GLN A 11 1.36 29.32 1.58
CA GLN A 11 1.86 28.84 2.88
C GLN A 11 1.03 29.30 4.07
N ARG A 12 0.10 30.25 3.91
CA ARG A 12 -0.73 30.76 5.03
C ARG A 12 -2.02 29.96 5.24
N SER A 13 -2.54 29.24 4.25
CA SER A 13 -3.80 28.47 4.38
C SER A 13 -3.65 27.03 4.90
N LEU A 14 -2.45 26.61 5.34
CA LEU A 14 -2.18 25.28 5.91
C LEU A 14 -1.29 25.36 7.17
N LYS A 15 -1.29 26.48 7.89
CA LYS A 15 -0.49 26.64 9.12
C LYS A 15 -1.15 25.95 10.33
N ALA A 16 -1.06 24.63 10.37
CA ALA A 16 -0.72 23.96 11.62
C ALA A 16 0.74 23.50 11.49
N PRO A 17 1.67 23.98 12.35
CA PRO A 17 3.05 23.48 12.40
C PRO A 17 3.14 21.95 12.49
N GLU A 18 2.07 21.30 12.97
CA GLU A 18 1.91 19.85 13.06
C GLU A 18 1.76 19.13 11.71
N LEU A 19 1.11 19.76 10.71
CA LEU A 19 0.94 19.22 9.35
C LEU A 19 2.22 19.35 8.51
N GLN A 20 3.03 20.39 8.76
CA GLN A 20 4.36 20.50 8.13
C GLN A 20 5.41 19.63 8.84
N ARG A 21 5.31 19.45 10.16
CA ARG A 21 6.14 18.47 10.89
C ARG A 21 5.84 17.04 10.47
N SER A 22 4.61 16.73 10.05
CA SER A 22 4.23 15.40 9.55
C SER A 22 4.65 15.12 8.11
N LEU A 23 5.36 16.04 7.41
CA LEU A 23 5.82 15.83 6.03
C LEU A 23 7.33 15.55 5.94
N LYS A 24 8.08 15.65 7.04
CA LYS A 24 9.51 15.31 7.04
C LYS A 24 9.66 13.78 7.17
N TRP A 25 9.67 13.10 6.03
CA TRP A 25 9.81 11.65 5.88
C TRP A 25 11.05 11.11 6.62
N SER A 26 10.85 10.19 7.57
CA SER A 26 11.90 9.52 8.34
C SER A 26 11.98 8.01 8.08
N GLY A 27 11.24 7.51 7.08
CA GLY A 27 11.19 6.09 6.75
C GLY A 27 10.44 5.20 7.75
N ASN A 28 9.66 5.78 8.67
CA ASN A 28 8.88 5.03 9.67
C ASN A 28 7.56 5.76 10.02
N TYR A 29 6.57 5.75 9.12
CA TYR A 29 5.22 6.22 9.49
C TYR A 29 4.53 5.16 10.35
N ARG A 30 4.56 5.37 11.66
CA ARG A 30 3.76 4.62 12.62
C ARG A 30 2.38 5.25 12.78
N ALA A 31 1.38 4.42 13.02
CA ALA A 31 0.04 4.87 13.32
C ALA A 31 0.05 5.63 14.65
N ARG A 32 -0.13 6.95 14.61
CA ARG A 32 -0.09 7.81 15.80
C ARG A 32 -1.21 7.52 16.79
N TRP A 33 -2.30 6.93 16.31
CA TRP A 33 -3.47 6.54 17.09
C TRP A 33 -3.37 5.12 17.66
N HIS A 34 -2.22 4.45 17.51
CA HIS A 34 -2.07 3.03 17.88
C HIS A 34 -0.98 2.82 18.92
N ASP A 35 -1.31 2.08 19.98
CA ASP A 35 -0.32 1.59 20.94
C ASP A 35 0.33 0.30 20.41
N TYR A 36 1.61 0.39 20.08
CA TYR A 36 2.40 -0.73 19.57
C TYR A 36 2.78 -1.78 20.62
N ARG A 37 2.33 -1.64 21.87
CA ARG A 37 2.36 -2.70 22.89
C ARG A 37 1.05 -3.50 22.94
N ALA A 38 -0.03 -2.94 22.42
CA ALA A 38 -1.37 -3.52 22.55
C ALA A 38 -1.59 -4.72 21.63
N ARG A 39 -2.62 -5.50 21.99
CA ARG A 39 -3.13 -6.62 21.19
C ARG A 39 -3.61 -6.10 19.84
N ALA A 40 -3.04 -6.61 18.77
CA ALA A 40 -3.43 -6.30 17.40
C ALA A 40 -2.83 -7.30 16.42
N ILE A 41 -3.41 -7.36 15.22
CA ILE A 41 -2.83 -8.09 14.09
C ILE A 41 -2.18 -7.05 13.17
N TYR A 42 -0.95 -7.31 12.76
CA TYR A 42 -0.15 -6.44 11.91
C TYR A 42 0.22 -7.16 10.62
N HIS A 43 0.07 -6.48 9.49
CA HIS A 43 0.79 -6.83 8.28
C HIS A 43 2.07 -6.00 8.22
N ILE A 44 3.21 -6.66 8.40
CA ILE A 44 4.53 -6.04 8.48
C ILE A 44 5.30 -6.31 7.20
N THR A 45 6.04 -5.32 6.70
CA THR A 45 7.01 -5.49 5.63
C THR A 45 8.41 -5.10 6.11
N LEU A 46 9.37 -6.01 5.98
CA LEU A 46 10.78 -5.78 6.27
C LEU A 46 11.57 -5.75 4.96
N LEU A 47 12.17 -4.61 4.64
CA LEU A 47 12.94 -4.43 3.40
C LEU A 47 14.36 -5.00 3.55
N LYS A 48 14.86 -5.63 2.50
CA LYS A 48 16.24 -6.11 2.40
C LYS A 48 17.22 -4.94 2.40
N ALA A 49 18.34 -5.10 3.11
CA ALA A 49 19.43 -4.14 3.05
C ALA A 49 20.05 -4.07 1.63
N PRO A 50 20.50 -2.89 1.15
CA PRO A 50 21.08 -2.76 -0.19
C PRO A 50 22.22 -3.75 -0.50
N GLY A 51 23.10 -4.02 0.46
CA GLY A 51 24.24 -4.95 0.31
C GLY A 51 23.95 -6.42 0.64
N CYS A 52 22.76 -6.76 1.13
CA CYS A 52 22.40 -8.15 1.42
C CYS A 52 22.02 -8.90 0.13
N GLU A 53 22.38 -10.17 0.02
CA GLU A 53 21.95 -11.02 -1.11
C GLU A 53 20.42 -11.17 -1.16
N SER A 54 19.88 -11.48 -2.34
CA SER A 54 18.46 -11.78 -2.47
C SER A 54 18.02 -12.85 -1.47
N PHE A 55 16.86 -12.70 -0.83
CA PHE A 55 16.33 -13.72 0.08
C PHE A 55 15.88 -14.99 -0.65
N GLY A 56 15.79 -14.94 -1.97
CA GLY A 56 15.48 -16.08 -2.80
C GLY A 56 15.32 -15.71 -4.26
N ARG A 57 14.93 -16.70 -5.06
CA ARG A 57 14.56 -16.49 -6.46
C ARG A 57 13.20 -17.10 -6.73
N LEU A 58 12.50 -16.51 -7.68
CA LEU A 58 11.22 -17.02 -8.13
C LEU A 58 11.44 -18.36 -8.85
N GLY A 59 10.55 -19.32 -8.60
CA GLY A 59 10.39 -20.56 -9.36
C GLY A 59 8.91 -20.78 -9.69
N GLY A 60 8.62 -21.85 -10.44
CA GLY A 60 7.28 -22.10 -10.98
C GLY A 60 6.99 -21.30 -12.24
N ASP A 61 5.76 -21.41 -12.74
CA ASP A 61 5.33 -20.80 -14.00
C ASP A 61 4.23 -19.76 -13.75
N SER A 62 4.42 -18.54 -14.27
CA SER A 62 3.45 -17.44 -14.18
C SER A 62 2.11 -17.73 -14.87
N ALA A 63 2.06 -18.69 -15.80
CA ALA A 63 0.83 -19.14 -16.45
C ALA A 63 -0.03 -20.03 -15.54
N VAL A 64 0.55 -20.61 -14.48
CA VAL A 64 -0.16 -21.51 -13.57
C VAL A 64 -0.80 -20.72 -12.43
N PRO A 65 -2.13 -20.84 -12.21
CA PRO A 65 -2.84 -20.05 -11.21
C PRO A 65 -2.42 -20.43 -9.77
N PRO A 66 -2.51 -19.49 -8.80
CA PRO A 66 -2.22 -19.77 -7.41
C PRO A 66 -2.98 -20.97 -6.84
N GLY A 67 -2.30 -21.77 -6.01
CA GLY A 67 -2.89 -22.96 -5.40
C GLY A 67 -2.83 -24.24 -6.25
N SER A 68 -2.38 -24.14 -7.51
CA SER A 68 -2.12 -25.31 -8.35
C SER A 68 -0.64 -25.75 -8.26
N PRO A 69 -0.34 -27.06 -8.37
CA PRO A 69 1.03 -27.53 -8.53
C PRO A 69 1.72 -26.85 -9.72
N GLY A 70 2.94 -26.34 -9.50
CA GLY A 70 3.68 -25.55 -10.50
C GLY A 70 3.41 -24.04 -10.46
N SER A 71 2.45 -23.58 -9.65
CA SER A 71 2.24 -22.14 -9.44
C SER A 71 3.47 -21.47 -8.84
N PRO A 72 3.69 -20.16 -9.09
CA PRO A 72 4.91 -19.48 -8.69
C PRO A 72 5.14 -19.48 -7.19
N TYR A 73 6.39 -19.69 -6.79
CA TYR A 73 6.82 -19.72 -5.40
C TYR A 73 8.24 -19.18 -5.24
N LEU A 74 8.65 -18.88 -4.01
CA LEU A 74 10.02 -18.47 -3.71
C LEU A 74 10.90 -19.64 -3.26
N ILE A 75 11.96 -19.88 -4.02
CA ILE A 75 13.08 -20.74 -3.64
C ILE A 75 14.03 -19.91 -2.76
N ALA A 76 14.11 -20.25 -1.48
CA ALA A 76 14.91 -19.48 -0.52
C ALA A 76 16.41 -19.61 -0.77
N SER A 77 17.13 -18.49 -0.72
CA SER A 77 18.59 -18.45 -0.64
C SER A 77 19.09 -18.94 0.74
N PRO A 78 20.41 -19.09 0.96
CA PRO A 78 20.94 -19.33 2.31
C PRO A 78 20.41 -18.32 3.32
N THR A 79 20.47 -17.02 3.02
CA THR A 79 19.86 -15.97 3.87
C THR A 79 18.36 -16.17 4.07
N GLY A 80 17.63 -16.49 3.00
CA GLY A 80 16.20 -16.79 3.08
C GLY A 80 15.86 -17.96 4.00
N LYS A 81 16.72 -18.99 4.05
CA LYS A 81 16.57 -20.12 4.99
C LYS A 81 16.78 -19.67 6.43
N CYS A 82 17.77 -18.83 6.70
CA CYS A 82 18.00 -18.25 8.02
C CYS A 82 16.82 -17.36 8.48
N ILE A 83 16.22 -16.59 7.56
CA ILE A 83 14.98 -15.84 7.84
C ILE A 83 13.84 -16.79 8.24
N LYS A 84 13.61 -17.86 7.46
CA LYS A 84 12.58 -18.85 7.78
C LYS A 84 12.82 -19.51 9.14
N GLU A 85 14.08 -19.75 9.49
CA GLU A 85 14.44 -20.30 10.79
C GLU A 85 14.14 -19.31 11.92
N ALA A 86 14.55 -18.05 11.79
CA ALA A 86 14.22 -17.01 12.77
C ALA A 86 12.70 -16.85 12.95
N LEU A 87 11.91 -17.03 11.89
CA LEU A 87 10.45 -16.94 11.96
C LEU A 87 9.84 -18.05 12.85
N ARG A 88 10.40 -19.26 12.82
CA ARG A 88 9.97 -20.35 13.73
C ARG A 88 10.27 -20.03 15.19
N ARG A 89 11.28 -19.20 15.42
CA ARG A 89 11.78 -18.79 16.74
C ARG A 89 11.19 -17.47 17.24
N LEU A 90 10.19 -16.91 16.55
CA LEU A 90 9.46 -15.72 17.01
C LEU A 90 8.94 -15.85 18.47
N PRO A 91 8.38 -17.00 18.90
CA PRO A 91 7.94 -17.18 20.29
C PRO A 91 9.06 -17.07 21.33
N GLU A 92 10.32 -17.30 20.96
CA GLU A 92 11.48 -17.11 21.86
C GLU A 92 11.77 -15.62 22.12
N ILE A 93 11.35 -14.72 21.21
CA ILE A 93 11.51 -13.28 21.38
C ILE A 93 10.49 -12.75 22.38
N HIS A 94 9.24 -13.21 22.26
CA HIS A 94 8.17 -12.95 23.22
C HIS A 94 7.01 -13.93 22.97
N PRO A 95 6.42 -14.56 24.00
CA PRO A 95 5.41 -15.60 23.84
C PRO A 95 4.12 -15.12 23.15
N SER A 96 3.80 -13.83 23.27
CA SER A 96 2.60 -13.22 22.65
C SER A 96 2.71 -12.96 21.15
N LEU A 97 3.88 -13.21 20.54
CA LEU A 97 4.09 -13.03 19.10
C LEU A 97 3.76 -14.32 18.36
N ARG A 98 2.64 -14.30 17.64
CA ARG A 98 2.20 -15.43 16.83
C ARG A 98 2.23 -15.09 15.35
N LEU A 99 3.03 -15.83 14.59
CA LEU A 99 3.07 -15.71 13.13
C LEU A 99 1.87 -16.44 12.51
N PHE A 100 1.01 -15.70 11.83
CA PHE A 100 -0.14 -16.25 11.10
C PHE A 100 0.23 -16.70 9.69
N GLN A 101 0.98 -15.88 8.96
CA GLN A 101 1.41 -16.14 7.59
C GLN A 101 2.65 -15.29 7.29
N TYR A 102 3.47 -15.72 6.34
CA TYR A 102 4.49 -14.85 5.76
C TYR A 102 4.58 -15.05 4.24
N ALA A 103 5.19 -14.08 3.57
CA ALA A 103 5.65 -14.19 2.18
C ALA A 103 7.09 -13.69 2.11
N LEU A 104 8.02 -14.62 1.86
CA LEU A 104 9.40 -14.27 1.56
C LEU A 104 9.46 -13.82 0.10
N MET A 105 10.00 -12.64 -0.16
CA MET A 105 10.21 -12.07 -1.49
C MET A 105 11.71 -11.85 -1.71
N PRO A 106 12.20 -11.70 -2.96
CA PRO A 106 13.62 -11.50 -3.23
C PRO A 106 14.27 -10.34 -2.43
N ASP A 107 13.53 -9.25 -2.27
CA ASP A 107 14.00 -7.97 -1.74
C ASP A 107 13.28 -7.54 -0.44
N HIS A 108 12.35 -8.33 0.08
CA HIS A 108 11.64 -8.04 1.33
C HIS A 108 10.96 -9.26 1.92
N LEU A 109 10.46 -9.12 3.15
CA LEU A 109 9.67 -10.11 3.85
C LEU A 109 8.34 -9.48 4.28
N HIS A 110 7.23 -10.11 3.94
CA HIS A 110 5.93 -9.79 4.49
C HIS A 110 5.57 -10.75 5.63
N LEU A 111 5.02 -10.23 6.72
CA LEU A 111 4.54 -10.98 7.87
C LEU A 111 3.10 -10.60 8.17
N LEU A 112 2.25 -11.58 8.46
CA LEU A 112 1.01 -11.39 9.18
C LEU A 112 1.26 -11.87 10.60
N LEU A 113 1.35 -10.94 11.55
CA LEU A 113 1.78 -11.18 12.91
C LEU A 113 0.67 -10.77 13.87
N SER A 114 0.27 -11.67 14.76
CA SER A 114 -0.65 -11.40 15.85
C SER A 114 0.12 -11.15 17.14
N VAL A 115 -0.23 -10.07 17.83
CA VAL A 115 0.16 -9.79 19.22
C VAL A 115 -1.03 -10.21 20.10
N GLU A 116 -0.91 -11.34 20.79
CA GLU A 116 -2.04 -11.99 21.46
C GLU A 116 -2.31 -11.45 22.88
N SER A 117 -1.30 -10.85 23.52
CA SER A 117 -1.40 -10.12 24.80
C SER A 117 -0.53 -8.87 24.77
N GLU A 118 -0.66 -8.00 25.77
CA GLU A 118 0.21 -6.83 25.89
C GLU A 118 1.69 -7.25 25.90
N LEU A 119 2.52 -6.50 25.19
CA LEU A 119 3.97 -6.66 25.19
C LEU A 119 4.61 -5.86 26.33
N ASP A 120 5.66 -6.44 26.90
CA ASP A 120 6.61 -5.79 27.83
C ASP A 120 7.35 -4.60 27.21
N ASP A 121 7.34 -4.48 25.87
CA ASP A 121 7.95 -3.38 25.12
C ASP A 121 7.29 -3.21 23.75
N ILE A 122 7.51 -2.06 23.09
CA ILE A 122 6.91 -1.80 21.76
C ILE A 122 7.30 -2.88 20.74
N LEU A 123 6.34 -3.27 19.88
CA LEU A 123 6.54 -4.27 18.82
C LEU A 123 7.79 -4.01 17.98
N GLY A 124 8.12 -2.73 17.71
CA GLY A 124 9.30 -2.36 16.96
C GLY A 124 10.62 -2.86 17.56
N ARG A 125 10.74 -2.92 18.89
CA ARG A 125 11.93 -3.48 19.57
C ARG A 125 11.96 -5.01 19.46
N LYS A 126 10.80 -5.67 19.51
CA LYS A 126 10.72 -7.12 19.24
C LYS A 126 11.14 -7.47 17.80
N LEU A 127 10.73 -6.66 16.83
CA LEU A 127 11.18 -6.81 15.43
C LEU A 127 12.67 -6.49 15.27
N ALA A 128 13.25 -5.61 16.07
CA ALA A 128 14.69 -5.38 16.08
C ALA A 128 15.46 -6.63 16.58
N ILE A 129 14.98 -7.28 17.64
CA ILE A 129 15.54 -8.55 18.13
C ILE A 129 15.45 -9.63 17.04
N PHE A 130 14.31 -9.73 16.35
CA PHE A 130 14.15 -10.65 15.21
C PHE A 130 15.20 -10.42 14.12
N LYS A 131 15.45 -9.16 13.75
CA LYS A 131 16.47 -8.82 12.75
C LYS A 131 17.88 -9.18 13.20
N VAL A 132 18.21 -8.95 14.48
CA VAL A 132 19.50 -9.36 15.06
C VAL A 132 19.65 -10.88 15.05
N MET A 133 18.58 -11.63 15.35
CA MET A 133 18.59 -13.09 15.27
C MET A 133 18.88 -13.56 13.83
N VAL A 134 18.24 -12.95 12.83
CA VAL A 134 18.50 -13.26 11.42
C VAL A 134 19.96 -12.98 11.05
N ASN A 135 20.50 -11.81 11.42
CA ASN A 135 21.90 -11.45 11.18
C ASN A 135 22.87 -12.51 11.74
N LYS A 136 22.61 -12.98 12.98
CA LYS A 136 23.42 -14.02 13.64
C LYS A 136 23.32 -15.36 12.91
N LEU A 137 22.11 -15.79 12.54
CA LEU A 137 21.89 -17.06 11.84
C LEU A 137 22.48 -17.06 10.43
N SER A 138 22.53 -15.92 9.77
CA SER A 138 23.10 -15.79 8.42
C SER A 138 24.58 -15.38 8.39
N SER A 139 25.19 -15.13 9.55
CA SER A 139 26.54 -14.57 9.67
C SER A 139 26.75 -13.29 8.82
N GLN A 140 25.75 -12.40 8.82
CA GLN A 140 25.79 -11.13 8.08
C GLN A 140 25.63 -9.95 9.04
N GLU A 141 26.28 -8.83 8.73
CA GLU A 141 26.17 -7.61 9.53
C GLU A 141 24.74 -7.05 9.52
N GLN A 142 24.09 -7.03 8.35
CA GLN A 142 22.77 -6.42 8.20
C GLN A 142 21.96 -7.04 7.05
N VAL A 143 20.97 -7.86 7.39
CA VAL A 143 20.06 -8.48 6.41
C VAL A 143 18.89 -7.55 6.02
N PHE A 144 18.33 -6.83 6.99
CA PHE A 144 17.20 -5.91 6.78
C PHE A 144 17.61 -4.45 6.98
N GLN A 145 16.94 -3.55 6.27
CA GLN A 145 17.04 -2.10 6.53
C GLN A 145 16.55 -1.76 7.94
N LYS A 146 16.96 -0.59 8.45
CA LYS A 146 16.41 -0.05 9.71
C LYS A 146 14.91 0.23 9.54
N GLY A 147 14.15 0.11 10.63
CA GLY A 147 12.71 0.36 10.60
C GLY A 147 11.88 -0.77 9.98
N PHE A 148 10.59 -0.56 9.79
CA PHE A 148 9.69 -1.52 9.13
C PHE A 148 8.48 -0.79 8.58
N ASN A 149 7.71 -1.44 7.71
CA ASN A 149 6.42 -0.92 7.32
C ASN A 149 5.33 -1.75 7.99
N ASP A 150 4.24 -1.13 8.44
CA ASP A 150 3.13 -1.81 9.07
C ASP A 150 1.77 -1.32 8.61
N GLN A 151 0.83 -2.26 8.50
CA GLN A 151 -0.59 -2.00 8.45
C GLN A 151 -1.24 -2.70 9.64
N ILE A 152 -2.05 -1.98 10.40
CA ILE A 152 -2.83 -2.55 11.49
C ILE A 152 -4.11 -3.13 10.86
N VAL A 153 -4.36 -4.41 11.10
CA VAL A 153 -5.54 -5.10 10.56
C VAL A 153 -6.73 -4.75 11.45
N GLY A 154 -7.55 -3.82 10.97
CA GLY A 154 -8.80 -3.41 11.61
C GLY A 154 -9.89 -4.49 11.54
N PRO A 155 -10.96 -4.35 12.34
CA PRO A 155 -12.06 -5.31 12.41
C PRO A 155 -12.85 -5.45 11.10
N ASP A 156 -12.81 -4.42 10.26
CA ASP A 156 -13.43 -4.37 8.94
C ASP A 156 -12.62 -5.10 7.86
N ARG A 157 -11.39 -5.53 8.15
CA ARG A 157 -10.55 -6.26 7.19
C ARG A 157 -10.67 -7.77 7.38
N LYS A 158 -11.14 -8.45 6.34
CA LYS A 158 -11.23 -9.93 6.34
C LYS A 158 -9.83 -10.53 6.34
N LEU A 159 -9.51 -11.29 7.39
CA LEU A 159 -8.20 -11.93 7.53
C LEU A 159 -7.88 -12.85 6.35
N ASP A 160 -8.88 -13.58 5.83
CA ASP A 160 -8.73 -14.47 4.66
C ASP A 160 -8.25 -13.74 3.39
N ALA A 161 -8.68 -12.50 3.18
CA ALA A 161 -8.24 -11.69 2.05
C ALA A 161 -6.75 -11.36 2.18
N ILE A 162 -6.28 -11.08 3.39
CA ILE A 162 -4.86 -10.80 3.68
C ILE A 162 -4.02 -12.09 3.53
N TYR A 163 -4.51 -13.23 4.03
CA TYR A 163 -3.88 -14.54 3.82
C TYR A 163 -3.70 -14.84 2.33
N ARG A 164 -4.77 -14.68 1.54
CA ARG A 164 -4.75 -14.88 0.09
C ARG A 164 -3.75 -13.93 -0.57
N TYR A 165 -3.84 -12.64 -0.26
CA TYR A 165 -2.93 -11.63 -0.77
C TYR A 165 -1.46 -12.01 -0.50
N LEU A 166 -1.13 -12.43 0.72
CA LEU A 166 0.23 -12.85 1.08
C LEU A 166 0.71 -14.05 0.25
N ARG A 167 -0.11 -15.11 0.16
CA ARG A 167 0.23 -16.34 -0.57
C ARG A 167 0.43 -16.11 -2.06
N GLU A 168 -0.28 -15.15 -2.62
CA GLU A 168 -0.24 -14.83 -4.06
C GLU A 168 0.85 -13.81 -4.42
N ASN A 169 1.60 -13.25 -3.46
CA ASN A 169 2.70 -12.33 -3.76
C ASN A 169 3.74 -12.89 -4.76
N PRO A 170 4.21 -14.15 -4.64
CA PRO A 170 5.12 -14.73 -5.63
C PRO A 170 4.49 -14.79 -7.02
N TYR A 171 3.22 -15.17 -7.13
CA TYR A 171 2.48 -15.18 -8.40
C TYR A 171 2.38 -13.77 -9.00
N ARG A 172 1.99 -12.76 -8.21
CA ARG A 172 1.94 -11.37 -8.68
C ARG A 172 3.30 -10.85 -9.13
N LEU A 173 4.39 -11.26 -8.48
CA LEU A 173 5.74 -10.95 -8.94
C LEU A 173 6.05 -11.65 -10.28
N ALA A 174 5.71 -12.93 -10.42
CA ALA A 174 5.89 -13.70 -11.66
C ALA A 174 5.21 -13.04 -12.85
N VAL A 175 3.94 -12.68 -12.70
CA VAL A 175 3.14 -12.00 -13.72
C VAL A 175 3.76 -10.64 -14.08
N ARG A 176 4.23 -9.87 -13.10
CA ARG A 176 4.89 -8.57 -13.35
C ARG A 176 6.19 -8.71 -14.14
N LEU A 177 6.98 -9.76 -13.88
CA LEU A 177 8.23 -10.02 -14.58
C LEU A 177 8.00 -10.56 -16.00
N ALA A 178 6.97 -11.40 -16.19
CA ALA A 178 6.62 -11.97 -17.49
C ALA A 178 5.94 -10.94 -18.41
N HIS A 179 5.22 -9.97 -17.84
CA HIS A 179 4.46 -8.98 -18.59
C HIS A 179 4.74 -7.54 -18.11
N PRO A 180 5.98 -7.04 -18.21
CA PRO A 180 6.31 -5.68 -17.79
C PRO A 180 5.56 -4.61 -18.61
N GLU A 181 5.16 -4.94 -19.84
CA GLU A 181 4.39 -4.10 -20.77
C GLU A 181 2.86 -4.15 -20.53
N SER A 182 2.40 -4.84 -19.47
CA SER A 182 0.96 -5.03 -19.20
C SER A 182 0.23 -3.79 -18.64
N PHE A 183 0.81 -2.60 -18.81
CA PHE A 183 0.15 -1.29 -18.68
C PHE A 183 -0.87 -1.07 -19.81
N ARG A 184 -1.68 -2.08 -20.07
CA ARG A 184 -2.65 -2.11 -21.15
C ARG A 184 -3.95 -1.56 -20.63
N ARG A 185 -4.56 -0.75 -21.47
CA ARG A 185 -5.94 -0.35 -21.28
C ARG A 185 -6.82 -1.59 -21.29
N VAL A 186 -7.73 -1.69 -20.33
CA VAL A 186 -8.83 -2.65 -20.35
C VAL A 186 -10.10 -1.88 -20.66
N THR A 187 -10.71 -2.18 -21.80
CA THR A 187 -11.89 -1.45 -22.28
C THR A 187 -13.10 -1.66 -21.40
N THR A 188 -13.31 -2.90 -20.92
CA THR A 188 -14.42 -3.26 -20.04
C THR A 188 -13.93 -4.22 -18.96
N LEU A 189 -14.07 -3.80 -17.70
CA LEU A 189 -13.74 -4.54 -16.50
C LEU A 189 -14.92 -4.48 -15.53
N GLN A 190 -15.39 -5.63 -15.06
CA GLN A 190 -16.45 -5.70 -14.05
C GLN A 190 -15.84 -5.71 -12.66
N ILE A 191 -16.20 -4.73 -11.83
CA ILE A 191 -15.73 -4.62 -10.45
C ILE A 191 -16.92 -4.34 -9.53
N GLY A 192 -17.22 -5.23 -8.59
CA GLY A 192 -18.28 -5.02 -7.60
C GLY A 192 -19.67 -4.74 -8.22
N GLY A 193 -19.98 -5.35 -9.36
CA GLY A 193 -21.25 -5.16 -10.08
C GLY A 193 -21.33 -3.89 -10.94
N SER A 194 -20.23 -3.14 -11.10
CA SER A 194 -20.17 -1.98 -12.00
C SER A 194 -19.11 -2.19 -13.08
N ALA A 195 -19.37 -1.63 -14.27
CA ALA A 195 -18.47 -1.70 -15.42
C ALA A 195 -17.53 -0.50 -15.45
N TYR A 196 -16.24 -0.74 -15.72
CA TYR A 196 -15.21 0.30 -15.81
C TYR A 196 -14.34 0.09 -17.06
N SER A 197 -13.87 1.18 -17.65
CA SER A 197 -12.62 1.18 -18.41
C SER A 197 -11.48 1.40 -17.43
N ALA A 198 -10.37 0.68 -17.61
CA ALA A 198 -9.21 0.75 -16.72
C ALA A 198 -7.91 1.03 -17.49
N TYR A 199 -6.98 1.74 -16.86
CA TYR A 199 -5.64 1.99 -17.39
C TYR A 199 -4.60 1.97 -16.27
N GLY A 200 -3.53 1.19 -16.41
CA GLY A 200 -2.45 1.09 -15.42
C GLY A 200 -2.44 -0.23 -14.66
N ASN A 201 -2.04 -0.22 -13.39
CA ASN A 201 -1.76 -1.44 -12.63
C ASN A 201 -3.03 -2.04 -11.96
N LEU A 202 -3.64 -3.03 -12.61
CA LEU A 202 -4.82 -3.73 -12.07
C LEU A 202 -4.58 -4.43 -10.73
N GLN A 203 -3.34 -4.87 -10.44
CA GLN A 203 -3.02 -5.56 -9.18
C GLN A 203 -3.20 -4.68 -7.93
N LEU A 204 -3.36 -3.36 -8.11
CA LEU A 204 -3.70 -2.47 -6.99
C LEU A 204 -5.09 -2.78 -6.41
N LEU A 205 -6.01 -3.38 -7.18
CA LEU A 205 -7.33 -3.80 -6.71
C LEU A 205 -7.23 -4.91 -5.66
N ASP A 206 -6.25 -5.80 -5.79
CA ASP A 206 -6.04 -6.97 -4.91
C ASP A 206 -5.47 -6.58 -3.55
N ASN A 207 -4.98 -5.35 -3.38
CA ASN A 207 -4.37 -4.92 -2.13
C ASN A 207 -5.45 -4.86 -1.02
N PRO A 208 -5.31 -5.58 0.10
CA PRO A 208 -6.31 -5.57 1.16
C PRO A 208 -6.32 -4.26 1.97
N PHE A 209 -5.29 -3.41 1.82
CA PHE A 209 -5.13 -2.13 2.48
C PHE A 209 -5.43 -0.99 1.51
N LYS A 210 -6.73 -0.77 1.25
CA LYS A 210 -7.22 0.37 0.48
C LYS A 210 -7.92 1.36 1.41
N GLU A 211 -7.73 2.65 1.14
CA GLU A 211 -8.38 3.74 1.87
C GLU A 211 -8.97 4.77 0.91
N GLN A 212 -10.23 5.14 1.13
CA GLN A 212 -10.81 6.24 0.38
C GLN A 212 -10.28 7.57 0.90
N VAL A 213 -9.87 8.46 -0.01
CA VAL A 213 -9.58 9.86 0.31
C VAL A 213 -10.81 10.69 -0.04
N VAL A 214 -11.43 11.25 0.99
CA VAL A 214 -12.56 12.18 0.89
C VAL A 214 -12.43 13.19 2.02
N VAL A 215 -12.53 14.48 1.69
CA VAL A 215 -12.47 15.57 2.68
C VAL A 215 -13.86 16.20 2.78
N HIS A 216 -14.50 16.13 3.94
CA HIS A 216 -15.80 16.73 4.13
C HIS A 216 -15.66 18.17 4.65
N ARG A 217 -16.47 19.07 4.10
CA ARG A 217 -16.50 20.48 4.53
C ARG A 217 -16.84 20.66 6.02
N ALA A 218 -17.55 19.70 6.60
CA ALA A 218 -17.98 19.70 7.99
C ALA A 218 -16.90 19.17 8.94
N ASP A 219 -15.83 18.56 8.43
CA ASP A 219 -14.75 18.05 9.27
C ASP A 219 -14.03 19.23 9.93
N ASP A 220 -13.85 19.13 11.24
CA ASP A 220 -13.04 20.05 12.02
C ASP A 220 -11.53 19.81 11.79
N GLN A 221 -10.70 20.70 12.32
CA GLN A 221 -9.26 20.65 12.11
C GLN A 221 -8.61 19.36 12.67
N PRO A 222 -8.95 18.88 13.89
CA PRO A 222 -8.45 17.60 14.39
C PRO A 222 -8.83 16.42 13.50
N THR A 223 -10.09 16.31 13.09
CA THR A 223 -10.57 15.20 12.24
C THR A 223 -9.83 15.18 10.90
N ARG A 224 -9.58 16.35 10.30
CA ARG A 224 -8.79 16.44 9.06
C ARG A 224 -7.35 15.99 9.27
N ALA A 225 -6.73 16.37 10.38
CA ALA A 225 -5.36 15.97 10.70
C ALA A 225 -5.27 14.45 10.92
N ASP A 226 -6.24 13.84 11.60
CA ASP A 226 -6.29 12.40 11.82
C ASP A 226 -6.52 11.62 10.52
N ASN A 227 -7.45 12.07 9.68
CA ASN A 227 -7.65 11.50 8.35
C ASN A 227 -6.38 11.58 7.50
N PHE A 228 -5.70 12.73 7.52
CA PHE A 228 -4.44 12.91 6.80
C PHE A 228 -3.35 11.95 7.29
N ASN A 229 -3.17 11.84 8.61
CA ASN A 229 -2.21 10.90 9.22
C ASN A 229 -2.56 9.45 8.86
N ARG A 230 -3.84 9.10 8.81
CA ARG A 230 -4.33 7.78 8.44
C ARG A 230 -4.05 7.43 6.98
N TRP A 231 -4.32 8.33 6.05
CA TRP A 231 -4.01 8.13 4.64
C TRP A 231 -2.50 8.04 4.39
N LEU A 232 -1.71 8.89 5.06
CA LEU A 232 -0.26 8.89 4.89
C LEU A 232 0.38 7.63 5.48
N HIS A 233 -0.07 7.16 6.64
CA HIS A 233 0.32 5.86 7.19
C HIS A 233 -0.03 4.73 6.23
N CYS A 234 -1.27 4.69 5.72
CA CYS A 234 -1.71 3.67 4.79
C CYS A 234 -0.77 3.61 3.56
N VAL A 235 -0.53 4.74 2.91
CA VAL A 235 0.24 4.74 1.66
C VAL A 235 1.74 4.53 1.88
N ALA A 236 2.32 5.13 2.94
CA ALA A 236 3.73 4.94 3.28
C ALA A 236 4.05 3.49 3.67
N ASN A 237 3.04 2.75 4.15
CA ASN A 237 3.17 1.35 4.51
C ASN A 237 2.62 0.39 3.42
N GLY A 238 2.61 0.81 2.16
CA GLY A 238 2.33 -0.04 1.00
C GLY A 238 0.85 -0.31 0.71
N GLY A 239 -0.06 0.39 1.39
CA GLY A 239 -1.47 0.47 1.06
C GLY A 239 -1.74 1.33 -0.18
N VAL A 240 -3.01 1.50 -0.52
CA VAL A 240 -3.46 2.18 -1.73
C VAL A 240 -4.53 3.22 -1.39
N LEU A 241 -4.35 4.43 -1.90
CA LEU A 241 -5.38 5.48 -1.78
C LEU A 241 -6.32 5.45 -2.97
N VAL A 242 -7.61 5.59 -2.73
CA VAL A 242 -8.66 5.55 -3.75
C VAL A 242 -9.48 6.83 -3.70
N SER A 243 -9.49 7.61 -4.78
CA SER A 243 -10.25 8.87 -4.83
C SER A 243 -10.29 9.44 -6.24
N PRO A 244 -11.26 10.32 -6.55
CA PRO A 244 -11.16 11.18 -7.73
C PRO A 244 -10.22 12.38 -7.54
N PHE A 245 -9.78 12.70 -6.31
CA PHE A 245 -8.86 13.81 -5.99
C PHE A 245 -9.25 15.15 -6.61
N ILE A 246 -10.47 15.61 -6.34
CA ILE A 246 -11.07 16.78 -7.00
C ILE A 246 -10.75 18.05 -6.24
N SER A 247 -10.93 18.02 -4.91
CA SER A 247 -10.74 19.20 -4.06
C SER A 247 -9.27 19.55 -3.89
N LYS A 248 -8.99 20.79 -3.47
CA LYS A 248 -7.62 21.24 -3.17
C LYS A 248 -6.95 20.36 -2.12
N ASP A 249 -7.69 20.01 -1.07
CA ASP A 249 -7.17 19.22 0.05
C ASP A 249 -6.91 17.76 -0.37
N GLU A 250 -7.80 17.16 -1.18
CA GLU A 250 -7.58 15.82 -1.73
C GLU A 250 -6.36 15.80 -2.66
N LYS A 251 -6.18 16.82 -3.50
CA LYS A 251 -4.98 16.94 -4.36
C LYS A 251 -3.70 17.04 -3.56
N ALA A 252 -3.70 17.74 -2.42
CA ALA A 252 -2.57 17.79 -1.52
C ALA A 252 -2.24 16.41 -0.91
N VAL A 253 -3.26 15.61 -0.57
CA VAL A 253 -3.07 14.22 -0.12
C VAL A 253 -2.44 13.38 -1.22
N ARG A 254 -2.91 13.53 -2.47
CA ARG A 254 -2.33 12.86 -3.62
C ARG A 254 -0.86 13.21 -3.84
N GLU A 255 -0.50 14.49 -3.75
CA GLU A 255 0.89 14.95 -3.84
C GLU A 255 1.75 14.34 -2.74
N ALA A 256 1.31 14.40 -1.49
CA ALA A 256 2.02 13.78 -0.38
C ALA A 256 2.19 12.26 -0.53
N ALA A 257 1.19 11.58 -1.11
CA ALA A 257 1.27 10.15 -1.42
C ALA A 257 2.29 9.86 -2.53
N GLU A 258 2.32 10.66 -3.60
CA GLU A 258 3.28 10.50 -4.69
C GLU A 258 4.73 10.78 -4.23
N ASP A 259 4.94 11.72 -3.31
CA ASP A 259 6.26 12.05 -2.72
C ASP A 259 6.89 10.89 -1.94
N VAL A 260 6.07 9.98 -1.41
CA VAL A 260 6.51 8.77 -0.70
C VAL A 260 6.39 7.52 -1.58
N ASP A 261 6.36 7.68 -2.90
CA ASP A 261 6.27 6.58 -3.86
C ASP A 261 4.99 5.73 -3.71
N GLY A 262 3.93 6.37 -3.21
CA GLY A 262 2.65 5.76 -2.87
C GLY A 262 1.86 5.22 -4.06
N ARG A 263 0.90 4.34 -3.75
CA ARG A 263 0.03 3.69 -4.73
C ARG A 263 -1.36 4.30 -4.71
N ILE A 264 -1.92 4.54 -5.90
CA ILE A 264 -3.18 5.25 -6.08
C ILE A 264 -4.09 4.51 -7.07
N ILE A 265 -5.38 4.47 -6.75
CA ILE A 265 -6.46 4.22 -7.72
C ILE A 265 -7.22 5.54 -7.92
N LEU A 266 -7.11 6.10 -9.12
CA LEU A 266 -7.78 7.34 -9.53
C LEU A 266 -9.12 7.01 -10.17
N ILE A 267 -10.20 7.59 -9.66
CA ILE A 267 -11.51 7.54 -10.31
C ILE A 267 -11.67 8.79 -11.18
N THR A 268 -12.04 8.62 -12.45
CA THR A 268 -12.23 9.75 -13.37
C THR A 268 -13.48 9.58 -14.23
N ASP A 269 -14.04 10.69 -14.70
CA ASP A 269 -15.10 10.76 -15.70
C ASP A 269 -14.56 10.88 -17.14
N ARG A 270 -13.23 10.95 -17.29
CA ARG A 270 -12.57 11.00 -18.60
C ARG A 270 -12.45 9.60 -19.17
N SER A 271 -13.06 9.40 -20.33
CA SER A 271 -12.80 8.24 -21.19
C SER A 271 -11.51 8.45 -21.97
N PHE A 272 -10.75 7.38 -22.17
CA PHE A 272 -9.58 7.39 -23.04
C PHE A 272 -9.96 6.83 -24.41
N GLY A 273 -9.55 7.46 -25.51
CA GLY A 273 -9.59 6.88 -26.86
C GLY A 273 -8.62 5.70 -27.01
N GLU A 274 -8.76 4.88 -28.07
CA GLU A 274 -7.94 3.65 -28.26
C GLU A 274 -6.43 3.89 -28.20
N LYS A 275 -5.97 5.03 -28.72
CA LYS A 275 -4.56 5.44 -28.74
C LYS A 275 -4.23 6.52 -27.71
N GLU A 276 -5.20 6.94 -26.91
CA GLU A 276 -5.04 8.03 -25.97
C GLU A 276 -4.35 7.53 -24.70
N LYS A 277 -3.33 8.28 -24.27
CA LYS A 277 -2.60 8.02 -23.03
C LYS A 277 -3.05 9.00 -21.95
N PRO A 278 -2.93 8.64 -20.66
CA PRO A 278 -3.08 9.59 -19.57
C PRO A 278 -2.11 10.79 -19.70
N ALA A 279 -2.38 11.83 -18.92
CA ALA A 279 -1.47 12.97 -18.81
C ALA A 279 -0.06 12.50 -18.41
N SER A 280 0.99 13.22 -18.83
CA SER A 280 2.39 12.80 -18.63
C SER A 280 2.73 12.40 -17.19
N ARG A 281 2.21 13.15 -16.20
CA ARG A 281 2.31 12.82 -14.76
C ARG A 281 1.75 11.43 -14.44
N ASP A 282 0.50 11.17 -14.86
CA ASP A 282 -0.22 9.93 -14.59
C ASP A 282 0.37 8.75 -15.36
N PHE A 283 0.77 8.99 -16.60
CA PHE A 283 1.44 8.00 -17.43
C PHE A 283 2.75 7.54 -16.77
N GLY A 284 3.55 8.48 -16.24
CA GLY A 284 4.77 8.15 -15.49
C GLY A 284 4.50 7.30 -14.24
N GLN A 285 3.41 7.55 -13.51
CA GLN A 285 3.03 6.74 -12.33
C GLN A 285 2.50 5.36 -12.72
N CYS A 286 1.79 5.27 -13.84
CA CYS A 286 1.38 3.98 -14.41
C CYS A 286 2.62 3.13 -14.70
N LEU A 287 3.61 3.66 -15.44
CA LEU A 287 4.86 2.97 -15.77
C LEU A 287 5.64 2.50 -14.53
N LYS A 288 5.52 3.21 -13.41
CA LYS A 288 6.14 2.84 -12.12
C LYS A 288 5.32 1.80 -11.33
N ASN A 289 4.23 1.26 -11.89
CA ASN A 289 3.28 0.35 -11.23
C ASN A 289 2.54 0.95 -10.02
N ARG A 290 2.41 2.27 -9.96
CA ARG A 290 1.86 3.01 -8.80
C ARG A 290 0.48 3.59 -9.02
N LEU A 291 -0.02 3.60 -10.25
CA LEU A 291 -1.32 4.16 -10.58
C LEU A 291 -2.19 3.17 -11.35
N LEU A 292 -3.46 3.13 -10.97
CA LEU A 292 -4.56 2.58 -11.74
C LEU A 292 -5.60 3.69 -11.93
N ILE A 293 -6.06 3.90 -13.15
CA ILE A 293 -7.12 4.84 -13.48
C ILE A 293 -8.35 4.03 -13.84
N LEU A 294 -9.49 4.36 -13.23
CA LEU A 294 -10.78 3.74 -13.49
C LEU A 294 -11.79 4.79 -13.95
N THR A 295 -12.44 4.51 -15.07
CA THR A 295 -13.53 5.31 -15.63
C THR A 295 -14.81 4.49 -15.62
N PRO A 296 -15.82 4.82 -14.79
CA PRO A 296 -17.11 4.13 -14.79
C PRO A 296 -17.81 4.22 -16.16
N LEU A 297 -18.35 3.10 -16.65
CA LEU A 297 -19.02 3.02 -17.97
C LEU A 297 -20.55 3.07 -17.87
N SER A 298 -21.11 2.60 -16.75
CA SER A 298 -22.56 2.44 -16.56
C SER A 298 -23.29 3.72 -16.18
N GLU A 299 -22.57 4.78 -15.85
CA GLU A 299 -23.15 6.04 -15.41
C GLU A 299 -22.86 7.09 -16.48
N ASN A 300 -23.91 7.77 -16.96
CA ASN A 300 -23.73 8.88 -17.89
C ASN A 300 -23.26 10.12 -17.11
N LEU A 301 -22.08 10.00 -16.47
CA LEU A 301 -21.46 10.98 -15.59
C LEU A 301 -21.42 12.38 -16.23
N GLN A 302 -21.28 12.42 -17.56
CA GLN A 302 -21.25 13.64 -18.36
C GLN A 302 -22.58 14.42 -18.33
N THR A 303 -23.72 13.73 -18.18
CA THR A 303 -25.05 14.35 -18.09
C THR A 303 -25.41 14.82 -16.68
N MET A 304 -24.66 14.39 -15.67
CA MET A 304 -24.89 14.80 -14.28
C MET A 304 -24.39 16.23 -14.04
N SER A 305 -25.03 16.91 -13.07
CA SER A 305 -24.49 18.14 -12.50
C SER A 305 -23.09 17.90 -11.92
N ALA A 306 -22.27 18.95 -11.82
CA ALA A 306 -20.93 18.84 -11.24
C ALA A 306 -20.94 18.20 -9.84
N ARG A 307 -21.93 18.55 -9.01
CA ARG A 307 -22.12 17.95 -7.68
C ARG A 307 -22.54 16.48 -7.77
N GLY A 308 -23.48 16.13 -8.66
CA GLY A 308 -23.91 14.75 -8.86
C GLY A 308 -22.74 13.86 -9.29
N ARG A 309 -21.92 14.34 -10.23
CA ARG A 309 -20.73 13.64 -10.71
C ARG A 309 -19.67 13.44 -9.62
N PHE A 310 -19.44 14.47 -8.80
CA PHE A 310 -18.55 14.38 -7.64
C PHE A 310 -18.99 13.29 -6.65
N LEU A 311 -20.30 13.24 -6.33
CA LEU A 311 -20.85 12.25 -5.42
C LEU A 311 -20.75 10.83 -6.00
N ALA A 312 -21.07 10.67 -7.28
CA ALA A 312 -20.95 9.41 -8.00
C ALA A 312 -19.52 8.87 -8.00
N MET A 313 -18.53 9.69 -8.36
CA MET A 313 -17.12 9.27 -8.35
C MET A 313 -16.61 8.93 -6.94
N ASN A 314 -17.05 9.67 -5.91
CA ASN A 314 -16.74 9.31 -4.53
C ASN A 314 -17.42 8.01 -4.09
N ASP A 315 -18.62 7.73 -4.57
CA ASP A 315 -19.27 6.46 -4.27
C ASP A 315 -18.54 5.28 -4.94
N HIS A 316 -18.10 5.44 -6.19
CA HIS A 316 -17.19 4.48 -6.83
C HIS A 316 -15.90 4.29 -6.03
N ALA A 317 -15.24 5.37 -5.60
CA ALA A 317 -14.03 5.29 -4.78
C ALA A 317 -14.27 4.52 -3.47
N ARG A 318 -15.41 4.77 -2.80
CA ARG A 318 -15.85 4.05 -1.59
C ARG A 318 -16.01 2.56 -1.86
N ARG A 319 -16.75 2.19 -2.90
CA ARG A 319 -16.97 0.78 -3.29
C ARG A 319 -15.65 0.08 -3.58
N ILE A 320 -14.78 0.70 -4.39
CA ILE A 320 -13.47 0.15 -4.72
C ILE A 320 -12.59 -0.02 -3.48
N ALA A 321 -12.54 0.98 -2.58
CA ALA A 321 -11.79 0.89 -1.33
C ALA A 321 -12.29 -0.26 -0.43
N SER A 322 -13.59 -0.55 -0.49
CA SER A 322 -14.22 -1.64 0.28
C SER A 322 -14.10 -3.03 -0.35
N LEU A 323 -13.51 -3.18 -1.55
CA LEU A 323 -13.32 -4.49 -2.19
C LEU A 323 -12.36 -5.35 -1.37
N ARG A 324 -12.76 -6.61 -1.15
CA ARG A 324 -12.05 -7.60 -0.34
C ARG A 324 -11.82 -8.88 -1.12
#